data_AF-A0A957ELF5-F1
#
_entry.id   AF-A0A957ELF5-F1
#
_cell.length_a   1.000
_cell.length_b   1.000
_cell.length_c   1.000
_cell.angle_alpha   90.00
_cell.angle_beta   90.00
_cell.angle_gamma   90.00
#
_symmetry.space_group_name_H-M   'P 1'
#
loop_
_entity.id
_entity.type
_entity.pdbx_description
1 polymer ?
#
loop_
_entity_poly.entity_id
_entity_poly.type
_entity_poly.pdbx_seq_one_letter_code
_entity_poly.pdbx_strand_id
1 'polypeptide(L)'
;MTDILFGQSYYLRFDPKLWAAMQPYPPLGTMYAASFMRQQGYDVALFDAMLAASPDEWEAALQQHQPKYAIIYEDNFNYLSKMCLLNMREAAFAMIQMARAHHCTVIVCGSDATDHA
;
A
#
# COMPACT_ATOMS: atom_id res chain seq x y z
N MET A 1 16.90 -6.20 6.17
CA MET A 1 17.01 -4.91 5.47
C MET A 1 16.73 -5.18 4.01
N THR A 2 15.62 -4.67 3.48
CA THR A 2 15.24 -4.83 2.06
C THR A 2 15.48 -3.51 1.31
N ASP A 3 15.59 -3.54 -0.01
CA ASP A 3 15.70 -2.30 -0.79
C ASP A 3 14.36 -1.59 -0.87
N ILE A 4 13.29 -2.36 -1.11
CA ILE A 4 11.95 -1.85 -1.40
C ILE A 4 10.91 -2.56 -0.53
N LEU A 5 9.99 -1.79 0.05
CA LEU A 5 8.73 -2.29 0.60
C LEU A 5 7.59 -1.77 -0.26
N PHE A 6 6.94 -2.66 -1.00
CA PHE A 6 5.69 -2.37 -1.70
C PHE A 6 4.50 -2.55 -0.77
N GLY A 7 3.51 -1.69 -0.91
CA GLY A 7 2.20 -1.85 -0.29
C GLY A 7 1.13 -1.12 -1.10
N GLN A 8 -0.08 -1.19 -0.59
CA GLN A 8 -1.27 -0.49 -1.08
C GLN A 8 -2.09 -0.04 0.15
N SER A 9 -3.00 0.92 0.02
CA SER A 9 -3.70 1.60 1.12
C SER A 9 -5.19 1.27 1.22
N TYR A 10 -5.65 0.28 0.47
CA TYR A 10 -6.97 -0.32 0.57
C TYR A 10 -7.03 -1.41 1.66
N TYR A 11 -7.61 -1.04 2.79
CA TYR A 11 -7.84 -1.93 3.94
C TYR A 11 -9.26 -2.49 3.90
N LEU A 12 -9.43 -3.81 3.83
CA LEU A 12 -10.78 -4.42 3.83
C LEU A 12 -11.60 -4.00 5.07
N ARG A 13 -10.93 -3.83 6.22
CA ARG A 13 -11.56 -3.37 7.47
C ARG A 13 -12.20 -1.98 7.38
N PHE A 14 -11.74 -1.13 6.49
CA PHE A 14 -12.26 0.23 6.32
C PHE A 14 -13.47 0.28 5.39
N ASP A 15 -13.89 -0.88 4.90
CA ASP A 15 -15.00 -1.08 4.00
C ASP A 15 -16.02 -2.06 4.59
N PRO A 16 -16.97 -1.57 5.41
CA PRO A 16 -17.91 -2.42 6.13
C PRO A 16 -18.72 -3.34 5.21
N LYS A 17 -18.99 -2.91 3.98
CA LYS A 17 -19.77 -3.69 3.01
C LYS A 17 -18.98 -4.89 2.49
N LEU A 18 -17.75 -4.68 2.04
CA LEU A 18 -16.91 -5.80 1.58
C LEU A 18 -16.44 -6.67 2.74
N TRP A 19 -16.18 -6.08 3.92
CA TRP A 19 -15.87 -6.84 5.12
C TRP A 19 -17.00 -7.80 5.48
N ALA A 20 -18.26 -7.32 5.51
CA ALA A 20 -19.41 -8.19 5.76
C ALA A 20 -19.59 -9.27 4.67
N ALA A 21 -19.21 -8.97 3.43
CA ALA A 21 -19.25 -9.93 2.33
C ALA A 21 -18.09 -10.94 2.34
N MET A 22 -17.03 -10.69 3.13
CA MET A 22 -15.80 -11.49 3.18
C MET A 22 -15.17 -11.69 1.79
N GLN A 23 -15.13 -10.62 0.98
CA GLN A 23 -14.59 -10.62 -0.38
C GLN A 23 -13.32 -9.76 -0.46
N PRO A 24 -12.16 -10.27 0.00
CA PRO A 24 -10.89 -9.60 -0.26
C PRO A 24 -10.54 -9.71 -1.75
N TYR A 25 -9.81 -8.71 -2.25
CA TYR A 25 -9.24 -8.74 -3.59
C TYR A 25 -7.72 -8.72 -3.49
N PRO A 26 -7.00 -9.58 -4.23
CA PRO A 26 -5.56 -9.53 -4.23
C PRO A 26 -5.09 -8.22 -4.89
N PRO A 27 -4.06 -7.54 -4.35
CA PRO A 27 -3.50 -6.33 -4.93
C PRO A 27 -2.57 -6.69 -6.11
N LEU A 28 -3.17 -7.03 -7.26
CA LEU A 28 -2.47 -7.62 -8.40
C LEU A 28 -1.43 -6.68 -9.00
N GLY A 29 -1.75 -5.40 -9.18
CA GLY A 29 -0.82 -4.42 -9.72
C GLY A 29 0.37 -4.18 -8.79
N THR A 30 0.14 -4.09 -7.48
CA THR A 30 1.21 -4.04 -6.46
C THR A 30 2.10 -5.27 -6.54
N MET A 31 1.52 -6.47 -6.65
CA MET A 31 2.27 -7.73 -6.77
C MET A 31 3.05 -7.82 -8.07
N TYR A 32 2.51 -7.34 -9.19
CA TYR A 32 3.23 -7.30 -10.46
C TYR A 32 4.41 -6.33 -10.42
N ALA A 33 4.23 -5.13 -9.86
CA ALA A 33 5.31 -4.17 -9.65
C ALA A 33 6.42 -4.77 -8.77
N ALA A 34 6.05 -5.40 -7.65
CA ALA A 34 6.99 -6.07 -6.75
C ALA A 34 7.75 -7.20 -7.46
N SER A 35 7.04 -8.05 -8.21
CA SER A 35 7.65 -9.15 -8.98
C SER A 35 8.63 -8.64 -10.03
N PHE A 36 8.26 -7.59 -10.76
CA PHE A 36 9.14 -6.97 -11.77
C PHE A 36 10.40 -6.41 -11.13
N MET A 37 10.30 -5.70 -10.00
CA MET A 37 11.46 -5.15 -9.31
C MET A 37 12.39 -6.24 -8.76
N ARG A 38 11.85 -7.38 -8.31
CA ARG A 38 12.66 -8.57 -7.98
C ARG A 38 13.44 -9.08 -9.18
N GLN A 39 12.83 -9.12 -10.37
CA GLN A 39 13.52 -9.50 -11.62
C GLN A 39 14.63 -8.51 -12.00
N GLN A 40 14.51 -7.24 -11.61
CA GLN A 40 15.57 -6.23 -11.78
C GLN A 40 16.68 -6.33 -10.72
N GLY A 41 16.62 -7.30 -9.80
CA GLY A 41 17.68 -7.57 -8.82
C GLY A 41 17.55 -6.84 -7.49
N TYR A 42 16.42 -6.18 -7.21
CA TYR A 42 16.17 -5.56 -5.91
C TYR A 42 15.68 -6.58 -4.88
N ASP A 43 16.06 -6.40 -3.62
CA ASP A 43 15.41 -7.09 -2.50
C ASP A 43 14.08 -6.41 -2.16
N VAL A 44 12.98 -7.17 -2.25
CA VAL A 44 11.62 -6.62 -2.22
C VAL A 44 10.76 -7.36 -1.21
N ALA A 45 10.26 -6.61 -0.23
CA ALA A 45 9.16 -7.01 0.63
C ALA A 45 7.81 -6.50 0.10
N LEU A 46 6.73 -7.18 0.48
CA LEU A 46 5.35 -6.82 0.15
C LEU A 46 4.52 -6.77 1.44
N PHE A 47 3.83 -5.66 1.65
CA PHE A 47 2.80 -5.49 2.67
C PHE A 47 1.43 -5.51 2.02
N ASP A 48 0.52 -6.36 2.52
CA ASP A 48 -0.84 -6.45 2.01
C ASP A 48 -1.84 -5.80 2.97
N ALA A 49 -2.19 -4.55 2.72
CA ALA A 49 -3.20 -3.84 3.50
C ALA A 49 -4.60 -4.48 3.42
N MET A 50 -4.90 -5.26 2.38
CA MET A 50 -6.20 -5.90 2.22
C MET A 50 -6.51 -6.83 3.39
N LEU A 51 -5.47 -7.48 3.93
CA LEU A 51 -5.56 -8.42 5.04
C LEU A 51 -5.20 -7.79 6.39
N ALA A 52 -4.58 -6.61 6.39
CA ALA A 52 -4.23 -5.89 7.60
C ALA A 52 -5.47 -5.30 8.29
N ALA A 53 -5.39 -5.18 9.61
CA ALA A 53 -6.41 -4.54 10.43
C ALA A 53 -6.31 -3.01 10.39
N SER A 54 -5.09 -2.46 10.27
CA SER A 54 -4.83 -1.02 10.31
C SER A 54 -3.44 -0.65 9.75
N PRO A 55 -3.19 0.65 9.50
CA PRO A 55 -1.85 1.16 9.16
C PRO A 55 -0.74 0.86 10.17
N ASP A 56 -1.06 0.50 11.42
CA ASP A 56 -0.03 0.14 12.41
C ASP A 56 0.77 -1.10 11.99
N GLU A 57 0.18 -1.99 11.19
CA GLU A 57 0.90 -3.14 10.63
C GLU A 57 1.87 -2.75 9.52
N TRP A 58 1.60 -1.65 8.81
CA TRP A 58 2.56 -1.06 7.87
C TRP A 58 3.76 -0.48 8.61
N GLU A 59 3.53 0.21 9.73
CA GLU A 59 4.59 0.69 10.61
C GLU A 59 5.46 -0.47 11.14
N ALA A 60 4.84 -1.58 11.56
CA ALA A 60 5.57 -2.78 11.95
C ALA A 60 6.41 -3.36 10.79
N ALA A 61 5.86 -3.38 9.56
CA ALA A 61 6.58 -3.82 8.38
C ALA A 61 7.77 -2.92 8.05
N LEU A 62 7.62 -1.59 8.18
CA LEU A 62 8.72 -0.63 8.01
C LEU A 62 9.85 -0.89 9.02
N GLN A 63 9.51 -1.10 10.30
CA GLN A 63 10.49 -1.41 11.35
C GLN A 63 11.21 -2.75 11.12
N GLN A 64 10.47 -3.77 10.67
CA GLN A 64 11.02 -5.10 10.39
C GLN A 64 11.94 -5.10 9.18
N HIS A 65 11.51 -4.48 8.08
CA HIS A 65 12.21 -4.56 6.80
C HIS A 65 13.26 -3.45 6.61
N GLN A 66 13.11 -2.32 7.29
CA GLN A 66 13.98 -1.13 7.18
C GLN A 66 14.28 -0.76 5.71
N PRO A 67 13.24 -0.54 4.89
CA PRO A 67 13.41 -0.37 3.46
C PRO A 67 14.01 1.00 3.11
N LYS A 68 14.78 1.08 2.02
CA LYS A 68 15.22 2.36 1.45
C LYS A 68 14.08 3.08 0.73
N TYR A 69 13.25 2.33 0.01
CA TYR A 69 12.10 2.82 -0.72
C TYR A 69 10.80 2.22 -0.17
N ALA A 70 9.87 3.09 0.21
CA ALA A 70 8.52 2.69 0.61
C ALA A 70 7.56 3.09 -0.50
N ILE A 71 6.97 2.11 -1.18
CA ILE A 71 6.16 2.35 -2.37
C ILE A 71 4.71 1.98 -2.07
N ILE A 72 3.81 2.96 -2.19
CA ILE A 72 2.37 2.75 -2.17
C ILE A 72 1.93 2.67 -3.64
N TYR A 73 1.55 1.48 -4.08
CA TYR A 73 1.17 1.20 -5.47
C TYR A 73 -0.26 0.67 -5.48
N GLU A 74 -1.20 1.51 -5.87
CA GLU A 74 -2.63 1.21 -5.89
C GLU A 74 -3.06 0.53 -7.18
N ASP A 75 -3.98 -0.42 -7.05
CA ASP A 75 -4.71 -0.95 -8.19
C ASP A 75 -5.80 0.03 -8.63
N ASN A 76 -5.71 0.50 -9.88
CA ASN A 76 -6.65 1.45 -10.46
C ASN A 76 -8.12 0.99 -10.35
N PHE A 77 -8.38 -0.33 -10.39
CA PHE A 77 -9.74 -0.85 -10.30
C PHE A 77 -10.39 -0.67 -8.92
N ASN A 78 -9.62 -0.82 -7.84
CA ASN A 78 -10.12 -0.79 -6.46
C ASN A 78 -10.36 0.64 -5.96
N TYR A 79 -9.53 1.60 -6.41
CA TYR A 79 -9.63 2.99 -5.99
C TYR A 79 -10.64 3.79 -6.82
N LEU A 80 -10.62 3.69 -8.16
CA LEU A 80 -11.47 4.55 -9.03
C LEU A 80 -12.97 4.20 -8.98
N SER A 81 -13.33 2.97 -8.61
CA SER A 81 -14.71 2.49 -8.73
C SER A 81 -15.57 2.73 -7.49
N LYS A 82 -15.02 3.30 -6.41
CA LYS A 82 -15.71 3.39 -5.11
C LYS A 82 -15.91 4.81 -4.60
N MET A 83 -17.07 5.04 -4.00
CA MET A 83 -17.44 6.34 -3.40
C MET A 83 -17.05 6.48 -1.90
N CYS A 84 -16.31 5.52 -1.32
CA CYS A 84 -15.97 5.50 0.11
C CYS A 84 -14.44 5.60 0.35
N LEU A 85 -13.75 6.47 -0.39
CA LEU A 85 -12.27 6.49 -0.43
C LEU A 85 -11.61 7.37 0.63
N LEU A 86 -12.36 8.21 1.37
CA LEU A 86 -11.76 9.11 2.35
C LEU A 86 -10.95 8.36 3.41
N ASN A 87 -11.48 7.27 3.96
CA ASN A 87 -10.73 6.47 4.95
C ASN A 87 -9.47 5.83 4.36
N MET A 88 -9.51 5.42 3.08
CA MET A 88 -8.34 4.86 2.41
C MET A 88 -7.28 5.92 2.14
N ARG A 89 -7.72 7.14 1.79
CA ARG A 89 -6.84 8.30 1.60
C ARG A 89 -6.15 8.70 2.90
N GLU A 90 -6.88 8.78 4.00
CA GLU A 90 -6.28 9.04 5.33
C GLU A 90 -5.29 7.93 5.71
N ALA A 91 -5.60 6.66 5.40
CA ALA A 91 -4.68 5.55 5.60
C ALA A 91 -3.40 5.71 4.76
N ALA A 92 -3.52 6.09 3.48
CA ALA A 92 -2.38 6.37 2.62
C ALA A 92 -1.51 7.50 3.19
N PHE A 93 -2.12 8.59 3.67
CA PHE A 93 -1.39 9.69 4.30
C PHE A 93 -0.67 9.25 5.57
N ALA A 94 -1.30 8.45 6.42
CA ALA A 94 -0.64 7.87 7.60
C ALA A 94 0.56 7.00 7.20
N MET A 95 0.39 6.10 6.22
CA MET A 95 1.48 5.25 5.70
C MET A 95 2.65 6.06 5.14
N ILE A 96 2.37 7.17 4.45
CA ILE A 96 3.39 8.10 3.94
C ILE A 96 4.14 8.76 5.09
N GLN A 97 3.43 9.27 6.10
CA GLN A 97 4.05 9.92 7.26
C GLN A 97 4.95 8.95 8.04
N MET A 98 4.47 7.72 8.29
CA MET A 98 5.22 6.64 8.91
C MET A 98 6.51 6.33 8.13
N ALA A 99 6.41 6.11 6.83
CA ALA A 99 7.58 5.83 5.98
C ALA A 99 8.59 6.99 5.98
N ARG A 100 8.12 8.25 5.98
CA ARG A 100 9.00 9.43 6.09
C ARG A 100 9.71 9.51 7.44
N ALA A 101 9.04 9.14 8.53
CA ALA A 101 9.64 9.09 9.87
C ALA A 101 10.78 8.05 9.95
N HIS A 102 10.72 6.98 9.14
CA HIS A 102 11.79 5.99 8.96
C HIS A 102 12.82 6.39 7.90
N HIS A 103 12.82 7.64 7.43
CA HIS A 103 13.73 8.16 6.40
C HIS A 103 13.65 7.44 5.05
N CYS A 104 12.55 6.74 4.75
CA CYS A 104 12.35 6.12 3.46
C CYS A 104 12.12 7.17 2.36
N THR A 105 12.58 6.88 1.15
CA THR A 105 12.09 7.56 -0.05
C THR A 105 10.70 7.03 -0.37
N VAL A 106 9.69 7.88 -0.29
CA VAL A 106 8.30 7.50 -0.56
C VAL A 106 7.97 7.74 -2.02
N ILE A 107 7.43 6.71 -2.69
CA ILE A 107 6.91 6.76 -4.07
C ILE A 107 5.44 6.33 -4.02
N VAL A 108 4.56 7.08 -4.68
CA VAL A 108 3.13 6.79 -4.71
C VAL A 108 2.67 6.66 -6.15
N CYS A 109 1.90 5.62 -6.44
CA CYS A 109 1.23 5.39 -7.71
C CYS A 109 -0.23 5.04 -7.42
N GLY A 110 -1.15 5.74 -8.06
CA GLY A 110 -2.59 5.52 -7.89
C GLY A 110 -3.38 6.71 -8.41
N SER A 111 -4.67 6.51 -8.64
CA SER A 111 -5.55 7.55 -9.21
C SER A 111 -5.56 8.83 -8.36
N ASP A 112 -5.60 8.67 -7.04
CA ASP A 112 -5.64 9.80 -6.10
C ASP A 112 -4.33 10.61 -6.11
N ALA A 113 -3.20 9.94 -6.32
CA ALA A 113 -1.90 10.59 -6.43
C ALA A 113 -1.74 11.40 -7.73
N THR A 114 -2.53 11.06 -8.75
CA THR A 114 -2.57 11.76 -10.05
C THR A 114 -3.73 12.74 -10.17
N ASP A 115 -4.62 12.80 -9.17
CA ASP A 115 -5.75 13.71 -9.17
C ASP A 115 -5.20 15.14 -8.98
N HIS A 116 -5.45 16.01 -9.97
CA HIS A 116 -4.83 17.35 -10.14
C HIS A 116 -3.39 17.42 -10.71
N ALA A 117 -2.91 16.39 -11.41
CA ALA A 117 -1.67 16.46 -12.21
C ALA A 117 -1.82 17.29 -13.50
#